data_AF-A0A537HVZ8-F1
#
_entry.id   AF-A0A537HVZ8-F1
#
_cell.length_a   1.000
_cell.length_b   1.000
_cell.length_c   1.000
_cell.angle_alpha   90.00
_cell.angle_beta   90.00
_cell.angle_gamma   90.00
#
_symmetry.space_group_name_H-M   'P 1'
#
loop_
_entity.id
_entity.type
_entity.pdbx_description
1 polymer ?
#
loop_
_entity_poly.entity_id
_entity_poly.type
_entity_poly.pdbx_seq_one_letter_code
_entity_poly.pdbx_strand_id
1 'polypeptide(L)'
;MTTLTNIPSLEREDHILDQLKEKFGDAIKESRISRRSRPEVTIAMEKMLEVSRFLRDELGFDRANGAGGADYLRDQKMEVIYHVSNLTRKETRDIVLSVKEIIPRSSPKVNSLVSIWPSVENFERETYEMYGITFDGHPHLEKLFLIDNWDGPPPLRKDVRIPTD
;
A
#
# COMPACT_ATOMS: atom_id res chain seq x y z
N MET A 1 29.58 19.74 11.25
CA MET A 1 28.60 19.61 12.35
C MET A 1 27.24 20.03 11.81
N THR A 2 26.47 19.06 11.33
CA THR A 2 25.10 19.28 10.83
C THR A 2 24.18 18.87 11.97
N THR A 3 23.37 19.81 12.45
CA THR A 3 22.55 19.73 13.64
C THR A 3 21.42 18.69 13.50
N LEU A 4 21.61 17.51 14.11
CA LEU A 4 20.59 16.45 14.29
C LEU A 4 19.66 16.75 15.48
N THR A 5 19.46 18.03 15.82
CA THR A 5 18.93 18.44 17.12
C THR A 5 17.42 18.65 17.16
N ASN A 6 16.66 18.04 16.25
CA ASN A 6 15.20 18.03 16.39
C ASN A 6 14.52 16.93 15.55
N ILE A 7 14.77 15.66 15.87
CA ILE A 7 13.84 14.57 15.52
C ILE A 7 12.89 14.46 16.73
N PRO A 8 11.66 15.00 16.67
CA PRO A 8 10.72 14.85 17.78
C PRO A 8 10.44 13.36 17.97
N SER A 9 10.30 12.96 19.23
CA SER A 9 9.93 11.60 19.64
C SER A 9 8.90 10.98 18.68
N LEU A 10 9.18 9.74 18.27
CA LEU A 10 8.34 8.93 17.37
C LEU A 10 7.31 8.10 18.14
N GLU A 11 7.10 8.40 19.44
CA GLU A 11 6.23 7.65 20.35
C GLU A 11 4.85 7.30 19.79
N ARG A 12 4.23 8.17 19.00
CA ARG A 12 2.91 7.91 18.39
C ARG A 12 2.99 6.88 17.28
N GLU A 13 3.99 7.04 16.40
CA GLU A 13 4.28 6.11 15.32
C GLU A 13 4.69 4.74 15.87
N ASP A 14 5.55 4.71 16.89
CA ASP A 14 5.94 3.49 17.60
C ASP A 14 4.72 2.82 18.23
N HIS A 15 3.86 3.57 18.93
CA HIS A 15 2.64 3.03 19.53
C HIS A 15 1.73 2.37 18.48
N ILE A 16 1.54 2.98 17.31
CA ILE A 16 0.75 2.38 16.21
C ILE A 16 1.38 1.05 15.75
N LEU A 17 2.70 1.02 15.54
CA LEU A 17 3.38 -0.19 15.07
C LEU A 17 3.41 -1.28 16.15
N ASP A 18 3.51 -0.93 17.42
CA ASP A 18 3.48 -1.86 18.54
C ASP A 18 2.10 -2.50 18.70
N GLN A 19 1.02 -1.72 18.59
CA GLN A 19 -0.35 -2.27 18.58
C GLN A 19 -0.57 -3.27 17.43
N LEU A 20 0.00 -2.99 16.25
CA LEU A 20 -0.06 -3.91 15.12
C LEU A 20 0.72 -5.20 15.38
N LYS A 21 1.92 -5.11 15.97
CA LYS A 21 2.73 -6.29 16.32
C LYS A 21 2.11 -7.12 17.42
N GLU A 22 1.56 -6.48 18.46
CA GLU A 22 0.92 -7.16 19.58
C GLU A 22 -0.29 -7.99 19.10
N LYS A 23 -1.10 -7.42 18.21
CA LYS A 23 -2.32 -8.07 17.72
C LYS A 23 -2.10 -9.02 16.54
N PHE A 24 -1.13 -8.73 15.68
CA PHE A 24 -0.94 -9.42 14.40
C PHE A 24 0.51 -9.87 14.15
N GLY A 25 1.30 -10.13 15.18
CA GLY A 25 2.75 -10.39 15.09
C GLY A 25 3.20 -11.24 13.90
N ASP A 26 2.62 -12.42 13.70
CA ASP A 26 2.98 -13.34 12.61
C ASP A 26 2.66 -12.80 11.19
N ALA A 27 1.72 -11.87 11.12
CA ALA A 27 1.31 -11.20 9.88
C ALA A 27 2.22 -10.04 9.50
N ILE A 28 2.87 -9.39 10.47
CA ILE A 28 3.73 -8.22 10.22
C ILE A 28 5.12 -8.71 9.80
N LYS A 29 5.40 -8.62 8.50
CA LYS A 29 6.67 -9.07 7.91
C LYS A 29 7.80 -8.06 8.10
N GLU A 30 7.47 -6.78 8.03
CA GLU A 30 8.40 -5.68 8.29
C GLU A 30 7.60 -4.51 8.86
N SER A 31 8.22 -3.74 9.75
CA SER A 31 7.69 -2.45 10.18
C SER A 31 8.85 -1.49 10.44
N ARG A 32 8.73 -0.25 10.01
CA ARG A 32 9.74 0.78 10.25
C ARG A 32 9.14 2.16 10.22
N ILE A 33 9.87 3.14 10.71
CA ILE A 33 9.51 4.56 10.58
C ILE A 33 10.57 5.19 9.67
N SER A 34 10.19 5.50 8.42
CA SER A 34 11.14 6.06 7.47
C SER A 34 11.48 7.52 7.79
N ARG A 35 10.53 8.25 8.35
CA ARG A 35 10.69 9.58 8.95
C ARG A 35 9.48 9.92 9.82
N ARG A 36 9.55 11.05 10.54
CA ARG A 36 8.43 11.59 11.33
C ARG A 36 7.12 11.55 10.53
N SER A 37 6.07 11.06 11.15
CA SER A 37 4.72 10.91 10.61
C SER A 37 4.62 9.99 9.38
N ARG A 38 5.64 9.14 9.13
CA ARG A 38 5.69 8.17 8.03
C ARG A 38 6.08 6.77 8.51
N PRO A 39 5.25 6.11 9.33
CA PRO A 39 5.39 4.70 9.60
C PRO A 39 5.07 3.88 8.35
N GLU A 40 5.70 2.71 8.25
CA GLU A 40 5.50 1.74 7.18
C GLU A 40 5.35 0.35 7.80
N VAL A 41 4.41 -0.44 7.26
CA VAL A 41 4.18 -1.82 7.68
C VAL A 41 3.96 -2.69 6.45
N THR A 42 4.65 -3.83 6.40
CA THR A 42 4.48 -4.86 5.38
C THR A 42 3.71 -6.03 5.99
N ILE A 43 2.58 -6.39 5.39
CA ILE A 43 1.63 -7.35 5.93
C ILE A 43 1.57 -8.59 5.03
N ALA A 44 1.38 -9.76 5.65
CA ALA A 44 1.09 -11.01 4.96
C ALA A 44 -0.25 -10.95 4.21
N MET A 45 -0.28 -11.44 2.97
CA MET A 45 -1.48 -11.46 2.11
C MET A 45 -2.73 -11.99 2.82
N GLU A 46 -2.57 -13.08 3.58
CA GLU A 46 -3.66 -13.79 4.26
C GLU A 46 -4.35 -12.96 5.35
N LYS A 47 -3.65 -11.94 5.86
CA LYS A 47 -4.11 -11.08 6.96
C LYS A 47 -4.34 -9.63 6.53
N MET A 48 -4.10 -9.29 5.27
CA MET A 48 -4.20 -7.93 4.77
C MET A 48 -5.59 -7.31 5.03
N LEU A 49 -6.67 -8.05 4.75
CA LEU A 49 -8.03 -7.58 4.99
C LEU A 49 -8.32 -7.35 6.49
N GLU A 50 -7.88 -8.26 7.35
CA GLU A 50 -8.11 -8.20 8.80
C GLU A 50 -7.36 -7.02 9.43
N VAL A 51 -6.08 -6.86 9.09
CA VAL A 51 -5.24 -5.76 9.58
C VAL A 51 -5.78 -4.42 9.06
N SER A 52 -6.18 -4.34 7.79
CA SER A 52 -6.71 -3.11 7.21
C SER A 52 -8.05 -2.69 7.84
N ARG A 53 -8.92 -3.65 8.21
CA ARG A 53 -10.14 -3.36 8.98
C ARG A 53 -9.79 -2.83 10.37
N PHE A 54 -8.83 -3.45 11.06
CA PHE A 54 -8.36 -2.97 12.35
C PHE A 54 -7.79 -1.55 12.28
N LEU A 55 -6.97 -1.25 11.26
CA LEU A 55 -6.43 0.08 11.02
C LEU A 55 -7.54 1.12 10.89
N ARG A 56 -8.57 0.83 10.09
CA ARG A 56 -9.71 1.73 9.86
C ARG A 56 -10.57 1.90 11.11
N ASP A 57 -11.00 0.78 11.70
CA ASP A 57 -12.06 0.76 12.72
C ASP A 57 -11.51 1.10 14.13
N GLU A 58 -10.33 0.56 14.48
CA GLU A 58 -9.76 0.69 15.83
C GLU A 58 -8.69 1.78 15.93
N LEU A 59 -7.83 1.93 14.91
CA LEU A 59 -6.78 2.95 14.92
C LEU A 59 -7.19 4.26 14.22
N GLY A 60 -8.33 4.25 13.53
CA GLY A 60 -8.97 5.44 12.94
C GLY A 60 -8.40 5.88 11.59
N PHE A 61 -7.66 5.02 10.90
CA PHE A 61 -7.14 5.25 9.53
C PHE A 61 -8.29 5.13 8.53
N ASP A 62 -9.22 6.07 8.63
CA ASP A 62 -10.50 6.10 7.91
C ASP A 62 -10.39 6.54 6.46
N ARG A 63 -9.23 7.03 6.03
CA ARG A 63 -9.00 7.55 4.69
C ARG A 63 -7.78 6.92 4.03
N ALA A 64 -7.99 6.33 2.85
CA ALA A 64 -6.91 6.04 1.90
C ALA A 64 -6.65 7.25 1.00
N ASN A 65 -5.41 7.73 1.01
CA ASN A 65 -4.95 8.87 0.20
C ASN A 65 -4.56 8.46 -1.22
N GLY A 66 -4.18 7.20 -1.40
CA GLY A 66 -3.82 6.62 -2.67
C GLY A 66 -3.25 5.22 -2.51
N ALA A 67 -3.19 4.49 -3.63
CA ALA A 67 -2.51 3.21 -3.74
C ALA A 67 -1.67 3.17 -5.03
N GLY A 68 -0.72 2.24 -5.08
CA GLY A 68 0.11 2.05 -6.27
C GLY A 68 0.91 0.77 -6.22
N GLY A 69 1.56 0.46 -7.34
CA GLY A 69 2.45 -0.69 -7.50
C GLY A 69 3.92 -0.30 -7.65
N ALA A 70 4.83 -1.22 -7.35
CA ALA A 70 6.23 -1.13 -7.73
C ALA A 70 6.75 -2.48 -8.23
N ASP A 71 7.53 -2.48 -9.33
CA ASP A 71 8.14 -3.67 -9.91
C ASP A 71 9.63 -3.76 -9.55
N TYR A 72 9.97 -4.70 -8.69
CA TYR A 72 11.34 -5.02 -8.28
C TYR A 72 11.87 -6.20 -9.12
N LEU A 73 12.15 -5.92 -10.39
CA LEU A 73 12.54 -6.94 -11.38
C LEU A 73 13.74 -7.80 -10.96
N ARG A 74 14.76 -7.22 -10.32
CA ARG A 74 15.95 -7.98 -9.88
C ARG A 74 15.62 -9.00 -8.80
N ASP A 75 14.65 -8.68 -7.95
CA ASP A 75 14.23 -9.50 -6.81
C ASP A 75 13.05 -10.43 -7.15
N GLN A 76 12.54 -10.35 -8.39
CA GLN A 76 11.36 -11.09 -8.87
C GLN A 76 10.12 -10.88 -7.98
N LYS A 77 9.96 -9.66 -7.49
CA LYS A 77 8.86 -9.25 -6.59
C LYS A 77 8.15 -8.02 -7.12
N MET A 78 6.90 -7.88 -6.74
CA MET A 78 6.15 -6.63 -6.84
C MET A 78 5.70 -6.20 -5.45
N GLU A 79 5.51 -4.90 -5.28
CA GLU A 79 4.91 -4.32 -4.08
C GLU A 79 3.61 -3.63 -4.46
N VAL A 80 2.58 -3.79 -3.62
CA VAL A 80 1.41 -2.92 -3.59
C VAL A 80 1.50 -2.09 -2.32
N ILE A 81 1.34 -0.78 -2.44
CA ILE A 81 1.41 0.16 -1.32
C ILE A 81 0.12 0.97 -1.25
N TYR A 82 -0.44 1.08 -0.05
CA TYR A 82 -1.55 1.96 0.28
C TYR A 82 -1.07 3.00 1.29
N HIS A 83 -1.39 4.26 1.03
CA HIS A 83 -1.14 5.35 1.98
C HIS A 83 -2.43 5.72 2.69
N VAL A 84 -2.51 5.44 3.99
CA VAL A 84 -3.71 5.69 4.80
C VAL A 84 -3.42 6.73 5.89
N SER A 85 -4.43 7.49 6.27
CA SER A 85 -4.34 8.55 7.27
C SER A 85 -5.63 8.66 8.07
N ASN A 86 -5.56 9.30 9.23
CA ASN A 86 -6.73 9.63 10.04
C ASN A 86 -7.28 11.00 9.61
N LEU A 87 -8.55 11.07 9.25
CA LEU A 87 -9.25 12.34 9.06
C LEU A 87 -9.95 12.79 10.35
N THR A 88 -10.48 11.83 11.11
CA THR A 88 -11.36 12.11 12.26
C THR A 88 -10.59 12.33 13.56
N ARG A 89 -9.51 11.56 13.80
CA ARG A 89 -8.69 11.66 15.03
C ARG A 89 -7.59 12.71 14.86
N LYS A 90 -7.63 13.79 15.64
CA LYS A 90 -6.70 14.92 15.50
C LYS A 90 -5.28 14.55 15.91
N GLU A 91 -5.14 13.62 16.86
CA GLU A 91 -3.90 13.22 17.51
C GLU A 91 -2.93 12.51 16.57
N THR A 92 -3.44 11.89 15.50
CA THR A 92 -2.67 11.12 14.51
C THR A 92 -2.94 11.60 13.08
N ARG A 93 -3.61 12.75 12.91
CA ARG A 93 -3.98 13.30 11.60
C ARG A 93 -2.77 13.66 10.73
N ASP A 94 -1.62 13.95 11.34
CA ASP A 94 -0.38 14.22 10.61
C ASP A 94 0.31 12.94 10.09
N ILE A 95 -0.07 11.77 10.62
CA ILE A 95 0.52 10.47 10.29
C ILE A 95 -0.09 9.93 9.00
N VAL A 96 0.79 9.57 8.07
CA VAL A 96 0.44 8.79 6.88
C VAL A 96 1.16 7.46 7.00
N LEU A 97 0.39 6.41 7.28
CA LEU A 97 0.87 5.05 7.37
C LEU A 97 0.93 4.44 5.97
N SER A 98 2.07 3.87 5.62
CA SER A 98 2.19 3.07 4.40
C SER A 98 1.95 1.61 4.72
N VAL A 99 0.89 1.05 4.14
CA VAL A 99 0.49 -0.35 4.27
C VAL A 99 0.92 -1.08 3.01
N LYS A 100 1.81 -2.06 3.14
CA LYS A 100 2.48 -2.71 2.02
C LYS A 100 2.20 -4.20 1.96
N GLU A 101 2.16 -4.71 0.75
CA GLU A 101 2.17 -6.14 0.44
C GLU A 101 3.27 -6.43 -0.57
N ILE A 102 4.09 -7.44 -0.30
CA ILE A 102 5.14 -7.89 -1.23
C ILE A 102 4.70 -9.24 -1.81
N ILE A 103 4.57 -9.30 -3.13
CA ILE A 103 4.04 -10.45 -3.86
C ILE A 103 5.02 -10.98 -4.90
N PRO A 104 4.95 -12.28 -5.25
CA PRO A 104 5.72 -12.83 -6.37
C PRO A 104 5.35 -12.15 -7.69
N ARG A 105 6.35 -11.70 -8.45
CA ARG A 105 6.13 -11.06 -9.77
C ARG A 105 5.50 -11.99 -10.80
N SER A 106 5.73 -13.29 -10.68
CA SER A 106 5.21 -14.33 -11.60
C SER A 106 3.70 -14.56 -11.47
N SER A 107 3.13 -14.24 -10.31
CA SER A 107 1.70 -14.38 -10.02
C SER A 107 1.23 -13.23 -9.13
N PRO A 108 1.23 -11.99 -9.64
CA PRO A 108 0.97 -10.81 -8.83
C PRO A 108 -0.52 -10.69 -8.54
N LYS A 109 -0.90 -11.11 -7.34
CA LYS A 109 -2.28 -11.19 -6.88
C LYS A 109 -2.37 -10.76 -5.42
N VAL A 110 -3.33 -9.91 -5.10
CA VAL A 110 -3.61 -9.41 -3.74
C VAL A 110 -5.11 -9.36 -3.48
N ASN A 111 -5.52 -9.14 -2.23
CA ASN A 111 -6.91 -8.86 -1.89
C ASN A 111 -7.23 -7.37 -2.11
N SER A 112 -8.41 -7.08 -2.68
CA SER A 112 -8.93 -5.72 -2.83
C SER A 112 -9.29 -5.12 -1.47
N LEU A 113 -8.94 -3.86 -1.27
CA LEU A 113 -9.27 -3.09 -0.07
C LEU A 113 -10.45 -2.14 -0.29
N VAL A 114 -11.14 -2.20 -1.43
CA VAL A 114 -12.34 -1.39 -1.74
C VAL A 114 -13.43 -1.55 -0.69
N SER A 115 -13.63 -2.76 -0.15
CA SER A 115 -14.61 -3.00 0.94
C SER A 115 -14.24 -2.35 2.28
N ILE A 116 -13.01 -1.83 2.40
CA ILE A 116 -12.48 -1.17 3.60
C ILE A 116 -12.41 0.33 3.35
N TRP A 117 -11.73 0.73 2.26
CA TRP A 117 -11.59 2.10 1.80
C TRP A 117 -12.12 2.23 0.37
N PRO A 118 -13.39 2.62 0.17
CA PRO A 118 -13.96 2.72 -1.18
C PRO A 118 -13.18 3.64 -2.14
N SER A 119 -12.42 4.60 -1.61
CA SER A 119 -11.58 5.50 -2.40
C SER A 119 -10.43 4.81 -3.15
N VAL A 120 -10.10 3.55 -2.83
CA VAL A 120 -9.01 2.83 -3.52
C VAL A 120 -9.41 2.20 -4.85
N GLU A 121 -10.70 2.18 -5.21
CA GLU A 121 -11.21 1.51 -6.42
C GLU A 121 -10.42 1.89 -7.69
N ASN A 122 -10.30 3.19 -7.96
CA ASN A 122 -9.56 3.65 -9.15
C ASN A 122 -8.04 3.40 -9.05
N PHE A 123 -7.47 3.44 -7.84
CA PHE A 123 -6.03 3.17 -7.65
C PHE A 123 -5.70 1.69 -7.85
N GLU A 124 -6.59 0.78 -7.44
CA GLU A 124 -6.44 -0.66 -7.71
C GLU A 124 -6.57 -0.95 -9.21
N ARG A 125 -7.52 -0.32 -9.90
CA ARG A 125 -7.64 -0.40 -11.37
C ARG A 125 -6.42 0.12 -12.10
N GLU A 126 -5.89 1.28 -11.67
CA GLU A 126 -4.64 1.83 -12.18
C GLU A 126 -3.50 0.83 -12.02
N THR A 127 -3.34 0.27 -10.82
CA THR A 127 -2.27 -0.66 -10.49
C THR A 127 -2.39 -1.96 -11.30
N TYR A 128 -3.62 -2.44 -11.52
CA TYR A 128 -3.92 -3.55 -12.41
C TYR A 128 -3.50 -3.26 -13.85
N GLU A 129 -3.88 -2.11 -14.39
CA GLU A 129 -3.56 -1.75 -15.77
C GLU A 129 -2.07 -1.48 -15.99
N MET A 130 -1.41 -0.80 -15.04
CA MET A 130 -0.01 -0.39 -15.16
C MET A 130 0.98 -1.50 -14.86
N TYR A 131 0.69 -2.37 -13.89
CA TYR A 131 1.60 -3.42 -13.42
C TYR A 131 1.08 -4.84 -13.66
N GLY A 132 -0.19 -5.02 -14.02
CA GLY A 132 -0.81 -6.33 -14.19
C GLY A 132 -1.06 -7.06 -12.86
N ILE A 133 -1.17 -6.32 -11.74
CA ILE A 133 -1.46 -6.88 -10.42
C ILE A 133 -2.98 -7.08 -10.29
N THR A 134 -3.42 -8.29 -9.96
CA THR A 134 -4.85 -8.61 -9.82
C THR A 134 -5.35 -8.44 -8.39
N PHE A 135 -6.58 -7.95 -8.23
CA PHE A 135 -7.19 -7.63 -6.93
C PHE A 135 -8.45 -8.45 -6.72
N ASP A 136 -8.38 -9.45 -5.83
CA ASP A 136 -9.52 -10.31 -5.51
C ASP A 136 -10.57 -9.54 -4.71
N GLY A 137 -11.83 -9.63 -5.14
CA GLY A 137 -12.96 -8.95 -4.49
C GLY A 137 -13.15 -7.50 -4.93
N HIS A 138 -12.38 -7.02 -5.92
CA HIS A 138 -12.60 -5.70 -6.51
C HIS A 138 -13.89 -5.70 -7.37
N PRO A 139 -14.81 -4.72 -7.22
CA PRO A 139 -16.12 -4.77 -7.87
C PRO A 139 -16.08 -4.58 -9.39
N HIS A 140 -15.16 -3.74 -9.90
CA HIS A 140 -15.04 -3.40 -11.33
C HIS A 140 -13.57 -3.40 -11.77
N LEU A 141 -12.91 -4.56 -11.75
CA LEU A 141 -11.49 -4.66 -12.11
C LEU A 141 -11.33 -4.69 -13.64
N GLU A 142 -11.30 -3.50 -14.23
CA GLU A 142 -11.11 -3.28 -15.66
C GLU A 142 -10.17 -2.10 -15.89
N LYS A 143 -9.61 -2.01 -17.11
CA LYS A 143 -8.72 -0.92 -17.56
C LYS A 143 -9.37 0.45 -17.31
N LEU A 144 -8.57 1.46 -16.97
CA LEU A 144 -9.05 2.78 -16.55
C LEU A 144 -8.47 3.93 -17.40
N PHE A 145 -7.19 3.89 -17.74
CA PHE A 145 -6.44 5.02 -18.29
C PHE A 145 -5.93 4.83 -19.70
N LEU A 146 -5.49 3.62 -20.07
CA LEU A 146 -4.91 3.43 -21.39
C LEU A 146 -6.04 3.51 -22.42
N ILE A 147 -5.73 4.14 -23.55
CA ILE A 147 -6.65 4.26 -24.69
C ILE A 147 -7.26 2.89 -24.97
N ASP A 148 -8.54 2.85 -25.35
CA ASP A 148 -9.38 1.65 -25.50
C ASP A 148 -8.80 0.50 -26.37
N ASN A 149 -7.61 0.65 -26.94
CA ASN A 149 -6.90 -0.33 -27.77
C ASN A 149 -5.45 -0.66 -27.30
N TRP A 150 -5.06 -0.37 -26.05
CA TRP A 150 -3.76 -0.85 -25.55
C TRP A 150 -3.80 -2.36 -25.31
N ASP A 151 -3.32 -3.12 -26.30
CA ASP A 151 -3.12 -4.57 -26.24
C ASP A 151 -1.69 -4.96 -25.81
N GLY A 152 -0.87 -3.96 -25.47
CA GLY A 152 0.49 -4.17 -25.00
C GLY A 152 0.58 -4.73 -23.58
N PRO A 153 1.78 -5.17 -23.16
CA PRO A 153 2.02 -5.57 -21.79
C PRO A 153 1.86 -4.38 -20.81
N PRO A 154 1.66 -4.62 -19.50
CA PRO A 154 1.50 -3.55 -18.52
C PRO A 154 2.69 -2.58 -18.53
N PRO A 155 2.50 -1.29 -18.85
CA PRO A 155 3.57 -0.39 -19.29
C PRO A 155 4.59 -0.02 -18.20
N LEU A 156 4.24 -0.12 -16.91
CA LEU A 156 5.15 0.21 -15.80
C LEU A 156 5.99 -0.98 -15.31
N ARG A 157 5.87 -2.15 -15.93
CA ARG A 157 6.80 -3.27 -15.72
C ARG A 157 8.18 -2.93 -16.27
N LYS A 158 9.23 -3.26 -15.51
CA LYS A 158 10.61 -2.84 -15.82
C LYS A 158 11.26 -3.57 -17.00
N ASP A 159 10.68 -4.69 -17.45
CA ASP A 159 11.10 -5.43 -18.63
C ASP A 159 10.35 -5.02 -19.90
N VAL A 160 9.32 -4.19 -19.79
CA VAL A 160 8.56 -3.70 -20.94
C VAL A 160 9.32 -2.56 -21.62
N ARG A 161 9.51 -2.70 -22.94
CA ARG A 161 9.99 -1.63 -23.81
C ARG A 161 8.80 -1.16 -24.64
N ILE A 162 8.41 0.09 -24.43
CA ILE A 162 7.39 0.74 -25.26
C ILE A 162 8.09 1.11 -26.58
N PRO A 163 7.54 0.72 -27.75
CA PRO A 163 8.06 1.17 -29.03
C PRO A 163 8.05 2.70 -29.05
N THR A 164 9.21 3.31 -29.28
CA THR A 164 9.31 4.73 -29.58
C THR A 164 9.43 4.84 -31.09
N ASP A 165 8.47 5.51 -31.72
CA ASP A 165 8.54 5.91 -33.13
C ASP A 165 9.76 6.80 -33.42
#